data_AF-A0A2W4CWD3-F1
#
_entry.id   AF-A0A2W4CWD3-F1
#
_cell.length_a   1.000
_cell.length_b   1.000
_cell.length_c   1.000
_cell.angle_alpha   90.00
_cell.angle_beta   90.00
_cell.angle_gamma   90.00
#
_symmetry.space_group_name_H-M   'P 1'
#
loop_
_entity.id
_entity.type
_entity.pdbx_description
1 polymer ?
#
loop_
_entity_poly.entity_id
_entity_poly.type
_entity_poly.pdbx_seq_one_letter_code
_entity_poly.pdbx_strand_id
1 'polypeptide(L)' 'MSHAFYIYASYGFTGGMVATVIAWTWLDGHFRRRELASLEAIGIRRRSERKAEGDSR' A
#
# COMPACT_ATOMS: atom_id res chain seq x y z
N MET A 1 26.92 -11.04 28.34
CA MET A 1 26.28 -11.04 27.01
C MET A 1 25.88 -9.61 26.69
N SER A 2 26.35 -9.08 25.55
CA SER A 2 26.39 -7.66 25.21
C SER A 2 25.00 -7.03 25.06
N HIS A 3 24.71 -5.96 25.81
CA HIS A 3 23.49 -5.15 25.66
C HIS A 3 23.28 -4.61 24.23
N ALA A 4 24.37 -4.38 23.49
CA ALA A 4 24.31 -3.91 22.11
C ALA A 4 23.63 -4.93 21.18
N PHE A 5 23.88 -6.23 21.39
CA PHE A 5 23.21 -7.27 20.60
C PHE A 5 21.69 -7.23 20.79
N TYR A 6 21.23 -7.07 22.03
CA TYR A 6 19.80 -6.99 22.33
C TYR A 6 19.15 -5.74 21.73
N ILE A 7 19.85 -4.61 21.75
CA ILE A 7 19.43 -3.35 21.13
C ILE A 7 19.26 -3.56 19.62
N TYR A 8 20.32 -4.00 18.93
CA TYR A 8 20.26 -4.18 17.48
C TYR A 8 19.23 -5.24 17.07
N ALA A 9 19.10 -6.34 17.81
CA ALA A 9 18.09 -7.36 17.56
C ALA A 9 16.67 -6.81 17.71
N SER A 10 16.40 -6.03 18.78
CA SER A 10 15.07 -5.47 19.06
C SER A 10 14.67 -4.41 18.03
N TYR A 11 15.58 -3.50 17.70
CA TYR A 11 15.36 -2.48 16.67
C TYR A 11 15.30 -3.08 15.26
N GLY A 12 16.15 -4.08 14.97
CA GLY A 12 16.13 -4.81 13.71
C GLY A 12 14.83 -5.58 13.52
N PHE A 13 14.34 -6.25 14.57
CA PHE A 13 13.05 -6.95 14.53
C PHE A 13 11.88 -5.98 14.34
N THR A 14 11.87 -4.87 15.07
CA THR A 14 10.84 -3.83 14.93
C THR A 14 10.85 -3.23 13.53
N GLY A 15 12.04 -2.87 13.02
CA GLY A 15 12.21 -2.38 11.66
C GLY A 15 11.80 -3.40 10.60
N GLY A 16 12.10 -4.68 10.82
CA GLY A 16 11.67 -5.79 9.97
C GLY A 16 10.16 -5.95 9.92
N MET A 17 9.48 -5.85 11.07
CA MET A 17 8.02 -5.88 11.13
C MET A 17 7.40 -4.71 10.36
N VAL A 18 7.90 -3.48 10.57
CA VAL A 18 7.44 -2.29 9.84
C VAL A 18 7.66 -2.46 8.33
N ALA A 19 8.85 -2.88 7.91
CA ALA A 19 9.16 -3.11 6.50
C ALA A 19 8.26 -4.20 5.88
N THR A 20 7.94 -5.24 6.64
CA THR A 20 7.03 -6.32 6.20
C THR A 20 5.63 -5.77 5.93
N VAL A 21 5.08 -4.96 6.85
CA VAL A 21 3.75 -4.36 6.68
C VAL A 21 3.73 -3.37 5.51
N ILE A 22 4.79 -2.57 5.34
CA ILE A 22 4.93 -1.64 4.20
C ILE A 22 4.96 -2.43 2.89
N ALA A 23 5.80 -3.47 2.81
CA ALA A 23 5.89 -4.32 1.62
C ALA A 23 4.55 -4.97 1.29
N TRP A 24 3.88 -5.54 2.30
CA TRP A 24 2.55 -6.14 2.15
C TRP A 24 1.51 -5.14 1.61
N THR A 25 1.45 -3.95 2.20
CA THR A 25 0.52 -2.89 1.80
C THR A 25 0.81 -2.43 0.36
N TRP A 26 2.08 -2.34 -0.01
CA TRP A 26 2.47 -1.97 -1.36
C TRP A 26 2.09 -3.05 -2.38
N LEU A 27 2.28 -4.34 -2.06
CA LEU A 27 1.81 -5.45 -2.88
C LEU A 27 0.29 -5.40 -3.06
N ASP A 28 -0.48 -5.27 -1.97
CA ASP A 28 -1.94 -5.19 -1.99
C ASP A 28 -2.43 -4.04 -2.88
N GLY A 29 -1.82 -2.85 -2.73
CA GLY A 29 -2.11 -1.70 -3.58
C GLY A 29 -1.72 -1.92 -5.05
N HIS A 30 -0.63 -2.63 -5.32
CA HIS A 30 -0.21 -2.92 -6.69
C HIS A 30 -1.19 -3.87 -7.40
N PHE A 31 -1.67 -4.92 -6.73
CA PHE A 31 -2.67 -5.83 -7.30
C PHE A 31 -3.97 -5.11 -7.64
N ARG A 32 -4.48 -4.25 -6.74
CA ARG A 32 -5.69 -3.44 -6.99
C ARG A 32 -5.52 -2.49 -8.18
N ARG A 33 -4.35 -1.86 -8.33
CA ARG A 33 -4.07 -0.95 -9.46
C ARG A 33 -4.06 -1.67 -10.80
N ARG A 34 -3.57 -2.92 -10.87
CA ARG A 34 -3.56 -3.71 -12.11
C ARG A 34 -4.98 -4.08 -12.54
N GLU A 35 -5.82 -4.46 -11.59
CA GLU A 35 -7.22 -4.77 -11.86
C GLU A 35 -7.97 -3.52 -12.35
N LEU A 36 -7.80 -2.38 -11.68
CA LEU A 36 -8.36 -1.10 -12.13
C LEU A 36 -7.89 -0.71 -13.53
N ALA A 37 -6.59 -0.83 -13.82
CA ALA A 37 -6.05 -0.55 -15.15
C ALA A 37 -6.64 -1.46 -16.23
N SER A 38 -6.91 -2.73 -15.92
CA SER A 38 -7.57 -3.64 -16.86
C SER A 38 -9.03 -3.25 -17.12
N LEU A 39 -9.75 -2.76 -16.11
CA LEU A 39 -11.14 -2.31 -16.24
C LEU A 39 -11.23 -0.96 -16.98
N GLU A 40 -10.28 -0.06 -16.75
CA GLU A 40 -10.14 1.20 -17.49
C GLU A 40 -9.81 0.97 -18.97
N ALA A 41 -8.95 -0.01 -19.28
CA ALA A 41 -8.65 -0.40 -20.66
C ALA A 41 -9.89 -0.93 -21.42
N ILE A 42 -10.85 -1.53 -20.70
CA ILE A 42 -12.14 -1.99 -21.25
C ILE A 42 -13.17 -0.82 -21.32
N GLY A 43 -12.78 0.39 -20.95
CA GLY A 43 -13.60 1.60 -21.04
C GLY A 43 -14.57 1.79 -19.86
N ILE A 44 -14.41 1.02 -18.78
CA ILE A 44 -15.23 1.19 -17.56
C ILE A 44 -14.70 2.39 -16.79
N ARG A 45 -15.25 3.58 -17.07
CA ARG A 45 -15.02 4.80 -16.28
C ARG A 45 -15.57 4.60 -14.87
N ARG A 46 -14.70 4.73 -13.86
CA ARG A 46 -15.10 4.59 -12.45
C ARG A 46 -16.18 5.61 -12.10
N ARG A 47 -17.31 5.16 -11.53
CA ARG A 47 -18.36 6.04 -10.99
C ARG A 47 -17.87 7.03 -9.92
N SER A 48 -16.69 6.80 -9.33
CA SER A 48 -16.06 7.73 -8.39
C SER A 48 -15.57 9.02 -9.07
N GLU A 49 -15.22 9.01 -10.36
CA GLU A 49 -14.91 10.25 -11.09
C GLU A 49 -16.16 11.16 -11.18
N ARG A 50 -17.34 10.57 -11.39
CA ARG A 50 -18.60 11.32 -11.42
C ARG A 50 -18.93 12.01 -10.10
N LYS A 51 -18.43 11.51 -8.95
CA LYS A 51 -18.69 12.15 -7.65
C LYS A 51 -17.82 13.40 -7.44
N ALA A 52 -16.61 13.44 -7.99
CA ALA A 52 -15.74 14.62 -7.94
C ALA A 52 -16.26 15.78 -8.82
N GLU A 53 -16.86 15.47 -9.97
CA GLU A 53 -17.49 16.48 -10.85
C GLU A 53 -18.81 17.05 -10.27
N GLY A 54 -19.48 16.33 -9.36
CA GLY A 54 -20.73 16.75 -8.74
C GLY A 54 -20.58 17.59 -7.45
N ASP A 55 -19.38 17.61 -6.85
CA ASP A 55 -19.07 18.35 -5.61
C ASP A 55 -18.42 19.73 -5.87
N SER A 56 -18.33 20.12 -7.14
CA SER A 56 -17.78 21.41 -7.59
C SER A 56 -18.85 22.35 -8.17
N ARG A 57 -20.13 22.14 -7.80
CA ARG A 57 -21.27 23.01 -8.16
C ARG A 57 -21.98 23.56 -6.94
#